data_AF-A0A8S3FFQ8-F1
#
_entry.id   AF-A0A8S3FFQ8-F1
#
_cell.length_a   1.000
_cell.length_b   1.000
_cell.length_c   1.000
_cell.angle_alpha   90.00
_cell.angle_beta   90.00
_cell.angle_gamma   90.00
#
_symmetry.space_group_name_H-M   'P 1'
#
loop_
_entity.id
_entity.type
_entity.pdbx_description
1 polymer ?
#
loop_
_entity_poly.entity_id
_entity_poly.type
_entity_poly.pdbx_seq_one_letter_code
_entity_poly.pdbx_strand_id
1 'polypeptide(L)'
;CFCLDHSIRAILQAVKELNYTQRFVIVASDAWADRLNVIPNNTESVALGAITIKARSLRVPGFEQYFRNLHVHNNTRNVWFREYWQQKFACALTGYDDSNNNTRRLNKYSRTCVPEHESLKKVPYNEDPKLAFVINSILAVVHGLDKMHKQVCNGTSGLCADMTRMNSSLLMHFLKSSRFTGITGEEVFFDENGDGPG
;
A
#
# COMPACT_ATOMS: atom_id res chain seq x y z
N CYS A 1 17.35 13.67 13.74
CA CYS A 1 16.69 13.65 12.42
C CYS A 1 15.72 12.49 12.40
N PHE A 2 14.45 12.69 12.03
CA PHE A 2 13.54 11.58 11.72
C PHE A 2 13.65 11.31 10.22
N CYS A 3 14.07 10.10 9.87
CA CYS A 3 14.56 9.75 8.55
C CYS A 3 13.54 8.93 7.74
N LEU A 4 13.60 9.08 6.43
CA LEU A 4 12.97 8.14 5.50
C LEU A 4 13.88 6.92 5.29
N ASP A 5 13.35 5.89 4.64
CA ASP A 5 14.04 4.61 4.42
C ASP A 5 15.38 4.75 3.72
N HIS A 6 15.48 5.56 2.66
CA HIS A 6 16.73 5.75 1.93
C HIS A 6 17.84 6.37 2.80
N SER A 7 17.48 7.27 3.73
CA SER A 7 18.45 7.88 4.63
C SER A 7 18.95 6.86 5.66
N ILE A 8 18.06 6.01 6.19
CA ILE A 8 18.44 4.93 7.12
C ILE A 8 19.39 3.95 6.43
N ARG A 9 19.09 3.56 5.19
CA ARG A 9 19.98 2.69 4.39
C ARG A 9 21.38 3.27 4.25
N ALA A 10 21.48 4.55 3.89
CA ALA A 10 22.76 5.23 3.74
C ALA A 10 23.53 5.29 5.06
N ILE A 11 22.84 5.55 6.18
CA ILE A 11 23.45 5.56 7.51
C ILE A 11 23.98 4.17 7.89
N LEU A 12 23.20 3.11 7.69
CA LEU A 12 23.62 1.74 7.99
C LEU A 12 24.87 1.34 7.18
N GLN A 13 24.92 1.71 5.91
CA GLN A 13 26.08 1.50 5.04
C GLN A 13 27.29 2.28 5.54
N ALA A 14 27.14 3.58 5.82
CA ALA A 14 28.25 4.41 6.30
C ALA A 14 28.83 3.92 7.64
N VAL A 15 27.98 3.51 8.59
CA VAL A 15 28.43 2.95 9.88
C VAL A 15 29.19 1.64 9.67
N LYS A 16 28.77 0.82 8.72
CA LYS A 16 29.47 -0.43 8.36
C LYS A 16 30.83 -0.13 7.71
N GLU A 17 30.87 0.77 6.73
CA GLU A 17 32.08 1.16 6.00
C GLU A 17 33.14 1.77 6.92
N LEU A 18 32.70 2.57 7.90
CA LEU A 18 33.58 3.20 8.89
C LEU A 18 33.93 2.28 10.07
N ASN A 19 33.51 1.01 10.05
CA ASN A 19 33.74 0.02 11.12
C ASN A 19 33.26 0.49 12.51
N TYR A 20 32.17 1.25 12.58
CA TYR A 20 31.54 1.70 13.83
C TYR A 20 30.37 0.81 14.27
N THR A 21 30.41 -0.48 13.91
CA THR A 21 29.41 -1.45 14.33
C THR A 21 29.30 -1.50 15.87
N GLN A 22 28.09 -1.59 16.42
CA GLN A 22 27.79 -1.58 17.87
C GLN A 22 28.18 -0.30 18.63
N ARG A 23 28.51 0.80 17.94
CA ARG A 23 28.80 2.10 18.57
C ARG A 23 27.56 2.96 18.80
N PHE A 24 26.48 2.68 18.08
CA PHE A 24 25.24 3.45 18.11
C PHE A 24 24.06 2.52 18.35
N VAL A 25 23.05 3.03 19.07
CA VAL A 25 21.71 2.45 19.11
C VAL A 25 20.84 3.28 18.18
N ILE A 26 20.20 2.64 17.20
CA ILE A 26 19.35 3.33 16.24
C ILE A 26 17.91 3.33 16.75
N VAL A 27 17.33 4.51 16.90
CA VAL A 27 15.90 4.70 17.15
C VAL A 27 15.28 5.31 15.91
N ALA A 28 14.38 4.58 15.24
CA ALA A 28 13.84 4.95 13.94
C ALA A 28 12.31 5.09 13.94
N SER A 29 11.81 5.94 13.03
CA SER A 29 10.38 6.13 12.76
C SER A 29 9.75 4.93 12.05
N ASP A 30 8.46 5.06 11.78
CA ASP A 30 7.63 4.17 10.96
C ASP A 30 8.11 4.02 9.51
N ALA A 31 9.02 4.88 9.06
CA ALA A 31 9.72 4.68 7.79
C ALA A 31 10.57 3.40 7.81
N TRP A 32 11.11 2.95 8.95
CA TRP A 32 11.69 1.61 9.02
C TRP A 32 10.63 0.58 9.39
N ALA A 33 9.95 0.78 10.53
CA ALA A 33 8.98 -0.18 11.08
C ALA A 33 9.56 -1.62 11.05
N ASP A 34 8.88 -2.55 10.37
CA ASP A 34 9.27 -3.96 10.18
C ASP A 34 9.75 -4.27 8.76
N ARG A 35 10.11 -3.24 7.99
CA ARG A 35 10.48 -3.37 6.58
C ARG A 35 11.91 -3.88 6.42
N LEU A 36 12.05 -5.19 6.15
CA LEU A 36 13.36 -5.83 5.96
C LEU A 36 14.15 -5.27 4.78
N ASN A 37 13.46 -4.79 3.74
CA ASN A 37 14.13 -4.19 2.59
C ASN A 37 14.86 -2.89 2.95
N VAL A 38 14.60 -2.25 4.11
CA VAL A 38 15.31 -1.05 4.58
C VAL A 38 16.72 -1.38 5.08
N ILE A 39 17.02 -2.64 5.40
CA ILE A 39 18.35 -3.07 5.83
C ILE A 39 19.14 -3.51 4.59
N PRO A 40 20.18 -2.78 4.17
CA PRO A 40 21.04 -3.22 3.06
C PRO A 40 21.77 -4.52 3.41
N ASN A 41 22.05 -5.34 2.40
CA ASN A 41 22.81 -6.58 2.58
C ASN A 41 24.13 -6.32 3.34
N ASN A 42 24.48 -7.21 4.27
CA ASN A 42 25.69 -7.16 5.09
C ASN A 42 25.74 -6.02 6.13
N THR A 43 24.61 -5.37 6.42
CA THR A 43 24.49 -4.33 7.47
C THR A 43 23.65 -4.77 8.68
N GLU A 44 23.24 -6.03 8.73
CA GLU A 44 22.40 -6.60 9.80
C GLU A 44 23.07 -6.45 11.17
N SER A 45 24.39 -6.61 11.23
CA SER A 45 25.21 -6.38 12.44
C SER A 45 25.14 -4.95 12.98
N VAL A 46 24.89 -3.96 12.11
CA VAL A 46 24.72 -2.55 12.50
C VAL A 46 23.28 -2.28 12.95
N ALA A 47 22.31 -2.92 12.30
CA ALA A 47 20.90 -2.81 12.65
C ALA A 47 20.51 -3.56 13.94
N LEU A 48 21.37 -4.47 14.42
CA LEU A 48 21.12 -5.24 15.62
C LEU A 48 20.91 -4.33 16.85
N GLY A 49 19.80 -4.53 17.55
CA GLY A 49 19.42 -3.72 18.71
C GLY A 49 18.72 -2.40 18.38
N ALA A 50 18.43 -2.13 17.10
CA ALA A 50 17.63 -0.97 16.73
C ALA A 50 16.19 -1.08 17.25
N ILE A 51 15.63 0.06 17.65
CA ILE A 51 14.24 0.21 18.08
C ILE A 51 13.51 1.00 17.01
N THR A 52 12.42 0.46 16.48
CA THR A 52 11.61 1.11 15.46
C THR A 52 10.17 1.27 15.93
N ILE A 53 9.49 2.29 15.42
CA ILE A 53 8.07 2.50 15.68
C ILE A 53 7.29 1.96 14.48
N LYS A 54 6.15 1.31 14.72
CA LYS A 54 5.22 0.88 13.68
C LYS A 54 3.81 1.23 14.14
N ALA A 55 3.08 1.98 13.31
CA ALA A 55 1.64 2.18 13.53
C ALA A 55 0.95 0.82 13.60
N ARG A 56 0.00 0.66 14.53
CA ARG A 56 -0.70 -0.61 14.70
C ARG A 56 -1.32 -1.02 13.37
N SER A 57 -0.93 -2.20 12.90
CA SER A 57 -1.35 -2.74 11.60
C SER A 57 -1.89 -4.14 11.83
N LEU A 58 -3.21 -4.27 11.73
CA LEU A 58 -3.90 -5.54 11.79
C LEU A 58 -4.04 -6.09 10.37
N ARG A 59 -3.98 -7.42 10.25
CA ARG A 59 -4.15 -8.07 8.94
C ARG A 59 -5.56 -7.86 8.43
N VAL A 60 -5.68 -7.53 7.15
CA VAL A 60 -6.98 -7.35 6.51
C VAL A 60 -7.59 -8.72 6.18
N PRO A 61 -8.76 -9.06 6.76
CA PRO A 61 -9.41 -10.33 6.47
C PRO A 61 -9.72 -10.49 4.98
N GLY A 62 -9.33 -11.64 4.40
CA GLY A 62 -9.65 -12.00 3.02
C GLY A 62 -8.81 -11.32 1.93
N PHE A 63 -8.03 -10.27 2.22
CA PHE A 63 -7.25 -9.58 1.19
C PHE A 63 -6.13 -10.46 0.63
N GLU A 64 -5.44 -11.24 1.48
CA GLU A 64 -4.44 -12.21 1.02
C GLU A 64 -5.04 -13.21 0.02
N GLN A 65 -6.21 -13.77 0.33
CA GLN A 65 -6.90 -14.72 -0.55
C GLN A 65 -7.28 -14.07 -1.87
N TYR A 66 -7.85 -12.86 -1.83
CA TYR A 66 -8.14 -12.07 -3.02
C TYR A 66 -6.88 -11.85 -3.87
N PHE A 67 -5.80 -11.36 -3.27
CA PHE A 67 -4.56 -11.01 -3.97
C PHE A 67 -3.90 -12.24 -4.61
N ARG A 68 -3.84 -13.36 -3.89
CA ARG A 68 -3.23 -14.61 -4.38
C ARG A 68 -4.02 -15.27 -5.51
N ASN A 69 -5.31 -14.94 -5.66
CA ASN A 69 -6.15 -15.43 -6.74
C ASN A 69 -6.06 -14.56 -8.01
N LEU A 70 -5.33 -13.44 -7.98
CA LEU A 70 -5.08 -12.63 -9.17
C LEU A 70 -4.16 -13.36 -10.16
N HIS A 71 -4.48 -13.23 -11.44
CA HIS A 71 -3.73 -13.75 -12.56
C HIS A 71 -3.73 -12.73 -13.70
N VAL A 72 -2.71 -12.76 -14.55
CA VAL A 72 -2.58 -11.85 -15.70
C VAL A 72 -3.81 -11.89 -16.63
N HIS A 73 -4.50 -13.04 -16.69
CA HIS A 73 -5.66 -13.24 -17.55
C HIS A 73 -6.97 -12.73 -16.93
N ASN A 74 -7.08 -12.71 -15.59
CA ASN A 74 -8.30 -12.29 -14.89
C ASN A 74 -8.25 -10.83 -14.43
N ASN A 75 -7.07 -10.23 -14.34
CA ASN A 75 -6.87 -8.88 -13.84
C ASN A 75 -6.51 -7.90 -14.97
N THR A 76 -7.48 -7.65 -15.86
CA THR A 76 -7.32 -6.72 -16.98
C THR A 76 -7.52 -5.25 -16.58
N ARG A 77 -8.10 -5.00 -15.40
CA ARG A 77 -8.37 -3.65 -14.88
C ARG A 77 -7.13 -2.89 -14.42
N ASN A 78 -6.11 -3.61 -13.96
CA ASN A 78 -4.88 -2.99 -13.44
C ASN A 78 -3.80 -3.01 -14.53
N VAL A 79 -3.55 -1.84 -15.11
CA VAL A 79 -2.58 -1.67 -16.21
C VAL A 79 -1.15 -2.04 -15.83
N TRP A 80 -0.78 -1.93 -14.55
CA TRP A 80 0.56 -2.26 -14.05
C TRP A 80 0.71 -3.73 -13.63
N PHE A 81 -0.37 -4.50 -13.58
CA PHE A 81 -0.32 -5.87 -13.06
C PHE A 81 0.55 -6.79 -13.93
N ARG A 82 0.63 -6.52 -15.23
CA ARG A 82 1.51 -7.25 -16.16
C ARG A 82 2.98 -6.99 -15.87
N GLU A 83 3.36 -5.73 -15.67
CA GLU A 83 4.73 -5.34 -15.31
C GLU A 83 5.11 -5.96 -13.96
N TYR A 84 4.22 -5.88 -12.97
CA TYR A 84 4.38 -6.54 -11.68
C TYR A 84 4.61 -8.05 -11.82
N TRP A 85 3.79 -8.75 -12.61
CA TRP A 85 3.92 -10.19 -12.81
C TRP A 85 5.27 -10.57 -13.41
N GLN A 86 5.69 -9.89 -14.47
CA GLN A 86 6.99 -10.10 -15.12
C GLN A 86 8.15 -9.85 -14.16
N GLN A 87 8.08 -8.77 -13.37
CA GLN A 87 9.09 -8.49 -12.35
C GLN A 87 9.11 -9.52 -11.24
N LYS A 88 7.93 -9.96 -10.78
CA LYS A 88 7.80 -10.87 -9.65
C LYS A 88 8.31 -12.28 -9.96
N PHE A 89 8.08 -12.76 -11.18
CA PHE A 89 8.49 -14.08 -11.63
C PHE A 89 9.73 -14.09 -12.53
N ALA A 90 10.34 -12.91 -12.75
CA ALA A 90 11.50 -12.69 -13.62
C ALA A 90 11.33 -13.37 -14.99
N CYS A 91 10.20 -13.11 -15.66
CA CYS A 91 9.86 -13.68 -16.94
C CYS A 91 9.16 -12.67 -17.86
N ALA A 92 9.19 -12.92 -19.16
CA ALA A 92 8.50 -12.14 -20.19
C ALA A 92 7.16 -12.78 -20.55
N LEU A 93 6.10 -11.97 -20.65
CA LEU A 93 4.79 -12.42 -21.12
C LEU A 93 4.77 -12.41 -22.66
N THR A 94 4.44 -13.55 -23.30
CA THR A 94 4.33 -13.65 -24.76
C THR A 94 3.01 -13.06 -25.28
N GLY A 95 3.05 -12.46 -26.48
CA GLY A 95 1.85 -11.91 -27.13
C GLY A 95 1.38 -10.55 -26.59
N TYR A 96 2.13 -9.96 -25.66
CA TYR A 96 1.93 -8.61 -25.16
C TYR A 96 3.14 -7.74 -25.54
N ASP A 97 3.28 -7.47 -26.83
CA ASP A 97 4.14 -6.37 -27.27
C ASP A 97 3.43 -5.04 -26.97
N ASP A 98 4.09 -4.18 -26.21
CA ASP A 98 3.79 -2.75 -26.19
C ASP A 98 3.97 -2.23 -27.61
N SER A 99 2.89 -2.29 -28.39
CA SER A 99 2.81 -1.87 -29.79
C SER A 99 2.97 -0.35 -29.99
N ASN A 100 3.38 0.39 -28.95
CA ASN A 100 3.88 1.75 -29.06
C ASN A 100 5.38 1.75 -29.40
N ASN A 101 5.57 1.71 -30.71
CA ASN A 101 6.77 1.47 -31.50
C ASN A 101 7.91 2.52 -31.37
N ASN A 102 8.23 3.05 -30.18
CA ASN A 102 9.34 3.99 -29.99
C ASN A 102 10.29 3.70 -28.81
N THR A 103 10.05 2.63 -28.06
CA THR A 103 11.07 2.07 -27.18
C THR A 103 11.05 0.56 -27.31
N ARG A 104 11.96 0.00 -28.10
CA ARG A 104 12.37 -1.40 -27.93
C ARG A 104 12.99 -1.50 -26.54
N ARG A 105 12.17 -1.57 -25.49
CA ARG A 105 12.62 -2.12 -24.21
C ARG A 105 12.94 -3.56 -24.55
N LEU A 106 14.22 -3.87 -24.75
CA LEU A 106 14.67 -5.26 -24.80
C LEU A 106 13.98 -5.96 -23.64
N ASN A 107 13.24 -7.04 -23.94
CA ASN A 107 12.61 -7.84 -22.91
C ASN A 107 13.67 -8.11 -21.84
N LYS A 108 13.50 -7.50 -20.67
CA LYS A 108 14.47 -7.56 -19.56
C LYS A 108 14.74 -9.00 -19.12
N TYR A 109 13.81 -9.90 -19.46
CA TYR A 109 13.80 -11.29 -19.07
C TYR A 109 13.94 -12.18 -20.31
N SER A 110 14.95 -13.06 -20.32
CA SER A 110 15.16 -14.05 -21.38
C SER A 110 14.20 -15.25 -21.28
N ARG A 111 13.62 -15.48 -20.10
CA ARG A 111 12.69 -16.58 -19.82
C ARG A 111 11.26 -16.14 -20.11
N THR A 112 10.50 -16.95 -20.83
CA THR A 112 9.05 -16.75 -21.01
C THR A 112 8.26 -17.23 -19.78
N CYS A 113 7.20 -16.51 -19.41
CA CYS A 113 6.27 -16.93 -18.37
C CYS A 113 5.45 -18.15 -18.87
N VAL A 114 5.36 -19.19 -18.05
CA VAL A 114 4.53 -20.38 -18.26
C VAL A 114 3.36 -20.35 -17.26
N PRO A 115 2.10 -20.14 -17.71
CA PRO A 115 0.95 -19.93 -16.83
C PRO A 115 0.78 -20.95 -15.69
N GLU A 116 1.17 -22.21 -15.91
CA GLU A 116 1.08 -23.30 -14.93
C GLU A 116 2.15 -23.21 -13.81
N HIS A 117 3.28 -22.57 -14.12
CA HIS A 117 4.41 -22.44 -13.21
C HIS A 117 4.31 -21.18 -12.34
N GLU A 118 3.83 -20.06 -12.91
CA GLU A 118 3.68 -18.80 -12.15
C GLU A 118 2.35 -18.73 -11.41
N SER A 119 2.41 -18.67 -10.09
CA SER A 119 1.23 -18.47 -9.27
C SER A 119 1.57 -17.69 -8.00
N LEU A 120 0.80 -16.63 -7.72
CA LEU A 120 0.93 -15.88 -6.47
C LEU A 120 0.61 -16.72 -5.23
N LYS A 121 -0.06 -17.87 -5.39
CA LYS A 121 -0.27 -18.85 -4.31
C LYS A 121 1.03 -19.50 -3.82
N LYS A 122 2.02 -19.65 -4.71
CA LYS A 122 3.32 -20.30 -4.41
C LYS A 122 4.37 -19.31 -3.87
N VAL A 123 4.04 -18.02 -3.82
CA VAL A 123 4.96 -16.94 -3.46
C VAL A 123 4.76 -16.54 -1.99
N PRO A 124 5.82 -16.23 -1.23
CA PRO A 124 5.68 -15.63 0.10
C PRO A 124 4.88 -14.33 0.04
N TYR A 125 3.88 -14.19 0.92
CA TYR A 125 3.05 -13.00 1.01
C TYR A 125 3.39 -12.24 2.29
N ASN A 126 3.82 -10.99 2.10
CA ASN A 126 4.03 -10.03 3.16
C ASN A 126 3.07 -8.88 2.88
N GLU A 127 2.04 -8.76 3.71
CA GLU A 127 1.05 -7.69 3.59
C GLU A 127 1.71 -6.34 3.87
N ASP A 128 1.31 -5.31 3.10
CA ASP A 128 1.75 -3.96 3.39
C ASP A 128 1.15 -3.52 4.73
N PRO A 129 1.96 -3.06 5.70
CA PRO A 129 1.46 -2.65 7.00
C PRO A 129 0.45 -1.49 6.93
N LYS A 130 0.38 -0.77 5.81
CA LYS A 130 -0.53 0.34 5.59
C LYS A 130 -1.84 -0.05 4.89
N LEU A 131 -2.03 -1.33 4.56
CA LEU A 131 -3.20 -1.78 3.79
C LEU A 131 -4.53 -1.46 4.48
N ALA A 132 -4.66 -1.69 5.78
CA ALA A 132 -5.88 -1.38 6.53
C ALA A 132 -6.22 0.13 6.44
N PHE A 133 -5.21 1.01 6.54
CA PHE A 133 -5.39 2.46 6.39
C PHE A 133 -5.87 2.85 4.99
N VAL A 134 -5.38 2.17 3.94
CA VAL A 134 -5.84 2.39 2.56
C VAL A 134 -7.31 1.98 2.39
N ILE A 135 -7.74 0.88 2.99
CA ILE A 135 -9.14 0.44 2.91
C ILE A 135 -10.03 1.37 3.75
N ASN A 136 -9.60 1.72 4.96
CA ASN A 136 -10.35 2.61 5.84
C ASN A 136 -10.49 4.03 5.25
N SER A 137 -9.53 4.52 4.47
CA SER A 137 -9.68 5.81 3.77
C SER A 137 -10.75 5.76 2.68
N ILE A 138 -10.87 4.64 1.96
CA ILE A 138 -11.96 4.41 1.00
C ILE A 138 -13.29 4.34 1.75
N LEU A 139 -13.36 3.59 2.86
CA LEU A 139 -14.56 3.49 3.69
C LEU A 139 -14.98 4.85 4.25
N ALA A 140 -14.04 5.72 4.62
CA ALA A 140 -14.35 7.09 5.06
C ALA A 140 -15.08 7.90 3.99
N VAL A 141 -14.65 7.77 2.73
CA VAL A 141 -15.34 8.40 1.59
C VAL A 141 -16.72 7.79 1.38
N VAL A 142 -16.85 6.46 1.45
CA VAL A 142 -18.14 5.76 1.31
C VAL A 142 -19.12 6.20 2.39
N HIS A 143 -18.72 6.19 3.66
CA HIS A 143 -19.57 6.60 4.78
C HIS A 143 -19.91 8.09 4.72
N GLY A 144 -18.96 8.95 4.33
CA GLY A 144 -19.24 10.37 4.14
C GLY A 144 -20.25 10.63 3.03
N LEU A 145 -20.11 9.95 1.88
CA LEU A 145 -21.07 10.04 0.77
C LEU A 145 -22.45 9.49 1.14
N ASP A 146 -22.51 8.35 1.85
CA ASP A 146 -23.77 7.77 2.34
C ASP A 146 -24.49 8.71 3.33
N LYS A 147 -23.74 9.32 4.26
CA LYS A 147 -24.28 10.30 5.21
C LYS A 147 -24.80 11.55 4.50
N MET A 148 -24.04 12.07 3.54
CA MET A 148 -24.46 13.19 2.69
C MET A 148 -25.73 12.85 1.91
N HIS A 149 -25.76 11.68 1.29
CA HIS A 149 -26.89 11.20 0.49
C HIS A 149 -28.17 11.09 1.32
N LYS A 150 -28.10 10.50 2.51
CA LYS A 150 -29.23 10.41 3.43
C LYS A 150 -29.80 11.78 3.82
N GLN A 151 -28.93 12.77 4.02
CA GLN A 151 -29.36 14.11 4.44
C GLN A 151 -29.88 14.97 3.29
N VAL A 152 -29.28 14.85 2.11
CA VAL A 152 -29.57 15.74 0.97
C VAL A 152 -30.60 15.14 0.01
N CYS A 153 -30.60 13.81 -0.14
CA CYS A 153 -31.50 13.10 -1.04
C CYS A 153 -32.65 12.38 -0.32
N ASN A 154 -32.78 12.50 1.00
CA ASN A 154 -33.84 11.85 1.81
C ASN A 154 -34.00 10.34 1.53
N GLY A 155 -32.91 9.63 1.21
CA GLY A 155 -32.92 8.19 0.96
C GLY A 155 -33.51 7.76 -0.40
N THR A 156 -33.70 8.68 -1.35
CA THR A 156 -34.07 8.29 -2.73
C THR A 156 -33.01 7.41 -3.36
N SER A 157 -33.40 6.40 -4.13
CA SER A 157 -32.44 5.56 -4.86
C SER A 157 -31.66 6.37 -5.90
N GLY A 158 -30.35 6.15 -6.00
CA GLY A 158 -29.47 6.88 -6.91
C GLY A 158 -29.11 8.29 -6.44
N LEU A 159 -28.45 9.06 -7.30
CA LEU A 159 -28.06 10.44 -7.01
C LEU A 159 -29.22 11.41 -7.27
N CYS A 160 -29.53 12.27 -6.30
CA CYS A 160 -30.45 13.39 -6.48
C CYS A 160 -29.75 14.62 -7.07
N ALA A 161 -30.53 15.62 -7.51
CA ALA A 161 -30.03 16.84 -8.15
C ALA A 161 -29.05 17.64 -7.28
N ASP A 162 -29.15 17.54 -5.96
CA ASP A 162 -28.27 18.22 -5.02
C ASP A 162 -26.92 17.51 -4.81
N MET A 163 -26.82 16.23 -5.21
CA MET A 163 -25.56 15.50 -5.22
C MET A 163 -24.89 15.45 -6.59
N THR A 164 -25.61 15.74 -7.69
CA THR A 164 -25.01 15.80 -9.03
C THR A 164 -24.12 17.04 -9.21
N ARG A 165 -24.39 18.12 -8.48
CA ARG A 165 -23.52 19.31 -8.37
C ARG A 165 -22.86 19.35 -6.99
N MET A 166 -21.87 18.49 -6.80
CA MET A 166 -21.25 18.27 -5.50
C MET A 166 -20.54 19.52 -4.98
N ASN A 167 -21.01 20.03 -3.84
CA ASN A 167 -20.35 21.10 -3.09
C ASN A 167 -19.22 20.50 -2.23
N SER A 168 -17.97 20.85 -2.53
CA SER A 168 -16.78 20.32 -1.83
C SER A 168 -16.79 20.60 -0.33
N SER A 169 -17.28 21.76 0.10
CA SER A 169 -17.37 22.13 1.53
C SER A 169 -18.41 21.28 2.25
N LEU A 170 -19.52 20.97 1.58
CA LEU A 170 -20.56 20.09 2.10
C LEU A 170 -20.04 18.65 2.22
N LEU A 171 -19.35 18.14 1.19
CA LEU A 171 -18.71 16.82 1.25
C LEU A 171 -17.69 16.76 2.38
N MET A 172 -16.83 17.78 2.52
CA MET A 172 -15.82 17.84 3.58
C MET A 172 -16.46 17.80 4.98
N HIS A 173 -17.59 18.50 5.18
CA HIS A 173 -18.34 18.45 6.42
C HIS A 173 -18.81 17.02 6.75
N PHE A 174 -19.30 16.28 5.76
CA PHE A 174 -19.73 14.89 5.97
C PHE A 174 -18.56 13.92 6.17
N LEU A 175 -17.45 14.10 5.46
CA LEU A 175 -16.23 13.33 5.68
C LEU A 175 -15.71 13.51 7.11
N LYS A 176 -15.53 14.76 7.57
CA LYS A 176 -15.03 15.06 8.92
C LYS A 176 -15.96 14.58 10.04
N SER A 177 -17.27 14.59 9.81
CA SER A 177 -18.24 14.13 10.81
C SER A 177 -18.55 12.63 10.72
N SER A 178 -17.82 11.86 9.90
CA SER A 178 -18.03 10.43 9.74
C SER A 178 -17.38 9.65 10.88
N ARG A 179 -18.13 8.69 11.42
CA ARG A 179 -17.69 7.76 12.46
C ARG A 179 -18.22 6.38 12.10
N PHE A 180 -17.33 5.39 11.97
CA PHE A 180 -17.68 4.06 11.47
C PHE A 180 -16.71 2.99 11.98
N THR A 181 -17.09 1.72 11.84
CA THR A 181 -16.21 0.59 12.13
C THR A 181 -15.36 0.27 10.91
N GLY A 182 -14.04 0.34 11.06
CA GLY A 182 -13.06 0.04 10.03
C GLY A 182 -12.99 -1.45 9.69
N ILE A 183 -12.21 -1.77 8.65
CA ILE A 183 -12.13 -3.13 8.08
C ILE A 183 -11.57 -4.16 9.08
N THR A 184 -10.75 -3.72 10.03
CA THR A 184 -10.17 -4.58 11.08
C THR A 184 -10.89 -4.48 12.43
N GLY A 185 -12.06 -3.83 12.46
CA GLY A 185 -12.94 -3.75 13.63
C GLY A 185 -12.67 -2.57 14.56
N GLU A 186 -11.59 -1.82 14.35
CA GLU A 186 -11.38 -0.56 15.07
C GLU A 186 -12.39 0.52 14.67
N GLU A 187 -12.61 1.47 15.56
CA GLU A 187 -13.42 2.64 15.26
C GLU A 187 -12.59 3.70 14.51
N VAL A 188 -13.13 4.22 13.42
CA VAL A 188 -12.54 5.30 12.63
C VAL A 188 -13.42 6.56 12.80
N PHE A 189 -12.78 7.66 13.16
CA PHE A 189 -13.38 8.99 13.30
C PHE A 189 -12.32 10.05 13.00
N PHE A 190 -12.72 11.32 12.92
CA PHE A 190 -11.82 12.44 12.70
C PHE A 190 -11.97 13.49 13.80
N ASP A 191 -10.84 14.07 14.21
CA ASP A 191 -10.83 15.20 15.13
C ASP A 191 -11.18 16.53 14.41
N GLU A 192 -11.08 17.65 15.13
CA GLU A 192 -11.35 18.99 14.59
C GLU A 192 -10.43 19.35 13.40
N ASN A 193 -9.19 18.87 13.42
CA ASN A 193 -8.22 19.07 12.35
C ASN A 193 -8.49 18.16 11.14
N GLY A 194 -9.16 17.03 11.35
CA GLY A 194 -9.42 16.00 10.34
C GLY A 194 -8.47 14.82 10.45
N ASP A 195 -7.81 14.65 11.59
CA ASP A 195 -6.87 13.56 11.84
C ASP A 195 -7.61 12.36 12.44
N GLY A 196 -7.23 11.16 11.99
CA GLY A 196 -7.78 9.91 12.50
C GLY A 196 -7.20 9.52 13.87
N PRO A 197 -7.82 8.57 14.59
CA PRO A 197 -7.22 8.00 15.79
C PRO A 197 -5.87 7.34 15.46
N GLY A 198 -4.86 7.61 16.29
CA GLY A 198 -3.52 7.01 16.22
C GLY A 198 -3.42 5.62 16.83
#